data_AF-A0A645H326-F1
#
_entry.id   AF-A0A645H326-F1
#
_cell.length_a   1.000
_cell.length_b   1.000
_cell.length_c   1.000
_cell.angle_alpha   90.00
_cell.angle_beta   90.00
_cell.angle_gamma   90.00
#
_symmetry.space_group_name_H-M   'P 1'
#
loop_
_entity.id
_entity.type
_entity.pdbx_description
1 polymer ?
#
loop_
_entity_poly.entity_id
_entity_poly.type
_entity_poly.pdbx_seq_one_letter_code
_entity_poly.pdbx_strand_id
1 'polypeptide(L)'
;MTAPVPISYVYLSKLMTASAMVLLTQAWIGALFVISGKLCGLTAPIPPELSEWLLYGAVGGIVICALQLCISLVIRSFAIPVGLALIGGVAGLAAMAKGYGVWFPYSLLCLGMRANHPGGPMQCSAEQFALNSFFYLVIFIMFAVVWLKKRDVVAG
;
A
#
# COMPACT_ATOMS: atom_id res chain seq x y z
N MET A 1 -3.99 31.56 5.80
CA MET A 1 -2.98 30.48 5.92
C MET A 1 -1.66 31.15 6.26
N THR A 2 -1.33 31.28 7.55
CA THR A 2 -0.30 32.23 8.04
C THR A 2 0.68 31.65 9.06
N ALA A 3 0.74 30.32 9.23
CA ALA A 3 1.78 29.68 10.02
C ALA A 3 2.66 28.80 9.11
N PRO A 4 4.00 28.96 9.12
CA PRO A 4 4.90 28.10 8.35
C PRO A 4 4.91 26.69 8.97
N VAL A 5 4.15 25.77 8.38
CA VAL A 5 4.16 24.37 8.79
C VAL A 5 5.29 23.66 8.04
N PRO A 6 6.17 22.90 8.71
CA PRO A 6 7.22 22.16 8.03
C PRO A 6 6.63 21.18 7.01
N ILE A 7 7.25 21.12 5.82
CA ILE A 7 6.75 20.34 4.69
C ILE A 7 6.60 18.84 5.01
N SER A 8 7.45 18.32 5.92
CA SER A 8 7.33 16.94 6.40
C SER A 8 5.97 16.65 7.03
N TYR A 9 5.37 17.61 7.75
CA TYR A 9 4.07 17.46 8.38
C TYR A 9 2.94 17.47 7.34
N VAL A 10 3.10 18.24 6.26
CA VAL A 10 2.15 18.23 5.13
C VAL A 10 2.15 16.88 4.42
N TYR A 11 3.33 16.28 4.21
CA TYR A 11 3.43 14.95 3.61
C TYR A 11 2.86 13.87 4.55
N LEU A 12 3.31 13.86 5.81
CA LEU A 12 2.90 12.86 6.79
C LEU A 12 1.40 12.91 7.08
N SER A 13 0.79 14.10 7.17
CA SER A 13 -0.66 14.22 7.34
C SER A 13 -1.43 13.58 6.19
N LYS A 14 -1.02 13.80 4.94
CA LYS A 14 -1.61 13.15 3.76
C LYS A 14 -1.43 11.63 3.80
N LEU A 15 -0.24 11.16 4.18
CA LEU A 15 0.01 9.72 4.30
C LEU A 15 -0.83 9.09 5.41
N MET A 16 -0.99 9.76 6.56
CA MET A 16 -1.84 9.29 7.66
C MET A 16 -3.30 9.20 7.24
N THR A 17 -3.83 10.20 6.53
CA THR A 17 -5.19 10.15 5.98
C THR A 17 -5.34 9.03 4.96
N ALA A 18 -4.37 8.84 4.07
CA ALA A 18 -4.38 7.72 3.12
C ALA A 18 -4.31 6.36 3.84
N SER A 19 -3.51 6.25 4.90
CA SER A 19 -3.39 5.04 5.70
C SER A 19 -4.70 4.71 6.43
N ALA A 20 -5.39 5.71 6.97
CA ALA A 20 -6.72 5.53 7.56
C ALA A 20 -7.73 5.01 6.52
N MET A 21 -7.70 5.55 5.29
CA MET A 21 -8.51 5.04 4.19
C MET A 21 -8.17 3.60 3.81
N VAL A 22 -6.88 3.23 3.81
CA VAL A 22 -6.45 1.84 3.58
C VAL A 22 -7.00 0.90 4.66
N LEU A 23 -6.92 1.27 5.93
CA LEU A 23 -7.46 0.47 7.03
C LEU A 23 -8.98 0.29 6.91
N LEU A 24 -9.71 1.36 6.60
CA LEU A 24 -11.14 1.30 6.35
C LEU A 24 -11.44 0.37 5.15
N THR A 25 -10.67 0.50 4.08
CA THR A 25 -10.83 -0.35 2.89
C THR A 25 -10.57 -1.83 3.20
N GLN A 26 -9.57 -2.14 4.03
CA GLN A 26 -9.30 -3.52 4.47
C GLN A 26 -10.43 -4.05 5.36
N ALA A 27 -10.93 -3.27 6.30
CA ALA A 27 -12.10 -3.65 7.09
C ALA A 27 -13.32 -3.91 6.20
N TRP A 28 -13.53 -3.07 5.18
CA TRP A 28 -14.60 -3.23 4.21
C TRP A 28 -14.43 -4.49 3.35
N ILE A 29 -13.21 -4.78 2.89
CA ILE A 29 -12.88 -6.04 2.18
C ILE A 29 -13.20 -7.25 3.05
N GLY A 30 -12.83 -7.22 4.34
CA GLY A 30 -13.15 -8.28 5.29
C GLY A 30 -14.67 -8.49 5.44
N ALA A 31 -15.43 -7.41 5.56
CA ALA A 31 -16.89 -7.48 5.62
C ALA A 31 -17.49 -8.07 4.33
N LEU A 32 -17.04 -7.59 3.17
CA LEU A 32 -17.48 -8.12 1.87
C LEU A 32 -17.13 -9.60 1.69
N PHE A 33 -15.97 -10.04 2.17
CA PHE A 33 -15.56 -11.44 2.12
C PHE A 33 -16.54 -12.33 2.89
N VAL A 34 -16.90 -11.94 4.13
CA VAL A 34 -17.86 -12.68 4.95
C VAL A 34 -19.27 -12.68 4.35
N ILE A 35 -19.74 -11.51 3.88
CA ILE A 35 -21.06 -11.39 3.25
C ILE A 35 -21.14 -12.25 1.99
N SER A 36 -20.13 -12.18 1.12
CA SER A 36 -20.06 -12.97 -0.10
C SER A 36 -20.06 -14.47 0.19
N GLY A 37 -19.31 -14.91 1.21
CA GLY A 37 -19.30 -16.31 1.62
C GLY A 37 -20.68 -16.80 2.08
N LYS A 38 -21.40 -15.99 2.87
CA LYS A 38 -22.78 -16.31 3.29
C LYS A 38 -23.75 -16.35 2.12
N LEU A 39 -23.67 -15.40 1.19
CA LEU A 39 -24.53 -15.34 0.00
C LEU A 39 -24.29 -16.53 -0.94
N CYS A 40 -23.05 -17.01 -1.05
CA CYS A 40 -22.70 -18.20 -1.81
C CYS A 40 -23.03 -19.52 -1.08
N GLY A 41 -23.58 -19.47 0.13
CA GLY A 41 -23.95 -20.67 0.90
C GLY A 41 -22.75 -21.45 1.44
N LEU A 42 -21.57 -20.82 1.57
CA LEU A 42 -20.41 -21.45 2.20
C LEU A 42 -20.69 -21.66 3.70
N THR A 43 -20.78 -22.91 4.11
CA THR A 43 -20.98 -23.32 5.51
C THR A 43 -19.66 -23.48 6.28
N ALA A 44 -18.53 -23.36 5.59
CA ALA A 44 -17.22 -23.38 6.21
C ALA A 44 -17.06 -22.21 7.20
N PRO A 45 -16.37 -22.41 8.34
CA PRO A 45 -16.07 -21.32 9.27
C PRO A 45 -15.19 -20.26 8.59
N ILE A 46 -15.27 -19.03 9.09
CA ILE A 46 -14.42 -17.93 8.63
C ILE A 46 -12.96 -18.30 8.93
N PRO A 47 -12.04 -18.23 7.93
CA PRO A 47 -10.64 -18.54 8.15
C PRO A 47 -10.04 -17.64 9.23
N PRO A 48 -9.40 -18.18 10.28
CA PRO A 48 -8.74 -17.36 11.31
C PRO A 48 -7.61 -16.51 10.71
N GLU A 49 -7.00 -16.98 9.61
CA GLU A 49 -5.96 -16.29 8.86
C GLU A 49 -6.49 -15.03 8.14
N LEU A 50 -7.81 -14.85 7.99
CA LEU A 50 -8.38 -13.66 7.35
C LEU A 50 -7.91 -12.38 8.04
N SER A 51 -7.84 -12.39 9.38
CA SER A 51 -7.34 -11.26 10.16
C SER A 51 -5.89 -10.92 9.79
N GLU A 52 -5.05 -11.95 9.63
CA GLU A 52 -3.66 -11.84 9.23
C GLU A 52 -3.54 -11.28 7.80
N TRP A 53 -4.34 -11.77 6.85
CA TRP A 53 -4.35 -11.29 5.47
C TRP A 53 -4.72 -9.81 5.36
N LEU A 54 -5.71 -9.37 6.16
CA LEU A 54 -6.12 -7.97 6.18
C LEU A 54 -5.06 -7.07 6.81
N LEU A 55 -4.36 -7.52 7.86
CA LEU A 55 -3.28 -6.77 8.48
C LEU A 55 -2.09 -6.58 7.53
N TYR A 56 -1.59 -7.66 6.93
CA TYR A 56 -0.50 -7.53 5.95
C TYR A 56 -0.94 -6.83 4.67
N GLY A 57 -2.19 -7.01 4.24
CA GLY A 57 -2.81 -6.25 3.16
C GLY A 57 -2.85 -4.75 3.44
N ALA A 58 -3.13 -4.34 4.68
CA ALA A 58 -3.08 -2.95 5.11
C ALA A 58 -1.65 -2.39 5.03
N VAL A 59 -0.66 -3.13 5.53
CA VAL A 59 0.74 -2.71 5.46
C VAL A 59 1.18 -2.51 4.01
N GLY A 60 0.89 -3.49 3.13
CA GLY A 60 1.19 -3.37 1.71
C GLY A 60 0.47 -2.19 1.05
N GLY A 61 -0.80 -1.95 1.40
CA GLY A 61 -1.57 -0.81 0.92
C GLY A 61 -0.98 0.54 1.35
N ILE A 62 -0.51 0.67 2.58
CA ILE A 62 0.14 1.88 3.09
C ILE A 62 1.43 2.17 2.32
N VAL A 63 2.23 1.14 2.00
CA VAL A 63 3.43 1.28 1.18
C VAL A 63 3.08 1.78 -0.23
N ILE A 64 2.03 1.24 -0.85
CA ILE A 64 1.55 1.71 -2.16
C ILE A 64 1.07 3.16 -2.07
N CYS A 65 0.37 3.54 -1.01
CA CYS A 65 -0.02 4.93 -0.77
C CYS A 65 1.18 5.87 -0.63
N ALA A 66 2.24 5.48 0.07
CA ALA A 66 3.46 6.27 0.19
C ALA A 66 4.13 6.49 -1.18
N LEU A 67 4.24 5.43 -1.98
CA LEU A 67 4.74 5.49 -3.36
C LEU A 67 3.88 6.41 -4.24
N GLN A 68 2.56 6.22 -4.23
CA GLN A 68 1.64 6.98 -5.07
C GLN A 68 1.56 8.45 -4.68
N LEU A 69 1.59 8.74 -3.38
CA LEU A 69 1.69 10.10 -2.87
C LEU A 69 3.00 10.76 -3.31
N CYS A 70 4.11 10.02 -3.24
CA CYS A 70 5.41 10.49 -3.74
C CYS A 70 5.36 10.83 -5.23
N ILE A 71 4.86 9.92 -6.08
CA ILE A 71 4.72 10.16 -7.53
C ILE A 71 3.83 11.37 -7.80
N SER A 72 2.71 11.50 -7.08
CA SER A 72 1.76 12.61 -7.23
C SER A 72 2.33 13.97 -6.84
N LEU A 73 3.35 14.01 -5.97
CA LEU A 73 4.01 15.26 -5.57
C LEU A 73 5.16 15.63 -6.52
N VAL A 74 5.77 14.65 -7.17
CA VAL A 74 6.81 14.87 -8.18
C VAL A 74 6.19 15.34 -9.49
N ILE A 75 5.12 14.67 -9.92
CA ILE A 75 4.47 14.89 -11.21
C ILE A 75 3.24 15.77 -11.02
N ARG A 76 3.25 16.98 -11.61
CA ARG A 76 2.12 17.91 -11.59
C ARG A 76 1.04 17.53 -12.62
N SER A 77 0.57 16.29 -12.57
CA SER A 77 -0.54 15.77 -13.38
C SER A 77 -1.32 14.77 -12.55
N PHE A 78 -2.65 14.84 -12.62
CA PHE A 78 -3.51 13.85 -11.95
C PHE A 78 -3.53 12.51 -12.69
N ALA A 79 -3.59 12.55 -14.02
CA ALA A 79 -3.76 11.33 -14.83
C ALA A 79 -2.53 10.41 -14.81
N ILE A 80 -1.32 10.98 -14.73
CA ILE A 80 -0.08 10.19 -14.82
C ILE A 80 0.11 9.29 -13.58
N PRO A 81 0.03 9.77 -12.32
CA PRO A 81 0.09 8.90 -11.15
C PRO A 81 -0.96 7.79 -11.16
N VAL A 82 -2.20 8.12 -11.58
CA VAL A 82 -3.28 7.14 -11.71
C VAL A 82 -2.95 6.05 -12.74
N GLY A 83 -2.44 6.44 -13.92
CA GLY A 83 -1.98 5.50 -14.94
C GLY A 83 -0.83 4.62 -14.45
N LEU A 84 0.14 5.21 -13.75
CA LEU A 84 1.25 4.47 -13.14
C LEU A 84 0.78 3.52 -12.03
N ALA A 85 -0.26 3.88 -11.27
CA ALA A 85 -0.85 3.00 -10.27
C ALA A 85 -1.45 1.75 -10.92
N LEU A 86 -2.17 1.94 -12.03
CA LEU A 86 -2.78 0.84 -12.79
C LEU A 86 -1.71 -0.08 -13.38
N ILE A 87 -0.73 0.49 -14.10
CA ILE A 87 0.38 -0.27 -14.69
C ILE A 87 1.16 -0.99 -13.59
N GLY A 88 1.43 -0.30 -12.48
CA GLY A 88 2.10 -0.86 -11.30
C GLY A 88 1.32 -2.02 -10.69
N GLY A 89 0.00 -1.90 -10.52
CA GLY A 89 -0.85 -2.98 -10.01
C GLY A 89 -0.80 -4.23 -10.90
N VAL A 90 -0.96 -4.06 -12.22
CA VAL A 90 -0.90 -5.17 -13.18
C VAL A 90 0.49 -5.80 -13.22
N ALA A 91 1.55 -4.98 -13.24
CA ALA A 91 2.93 -5.46 -13.17
C ALA A 91 3.22 -6.19 -11.85
N GLY A 92 2.59 -5.77 -10.74
CA GLY A 92 2.72 -6.42 -9.44
C GLY A 92 2.14 -7.82 -9.43
N LEU A 93 0.99 -8.03 -10.07
CA LEU A 93 0.44 -9.38 -10.25
C LEU A 93 1.41 -10.28 -11.03
N ALA A 94 2.02 -9.76 -12.12
CA ALA A 94 3.01 -10.49 -12.91
C ALA A 94 4.28 -10.79 -12.11
N ALA A 95 4.78 -9.85 -11.31
CA ALA A 95 5.93 -10.04 -10.43
C ALA A 95 5.65 -11.11 -9.36
N MET A 96 4.44 -11.10 -8.78
CA MET A 96 4.02 -12.09 -7.79
C MET A 96 3.85 -13.49 -8.38
N ALA A 97 3.40 -13.60 -9.63
CA ALA A 97 3.32 -14.88 -10.34
C ALA A 97 4.72 -15.49 -10.59
N LYS A 98 5.76 -14.65 -10.78
CA LYS A 98 7.15 -15.10 -10.98
C LYS A 98 7.95 -15.26 -9.68
N GLY A 99 7.36 -15.06 -8.51
CA GLY A 99 8.04 -15.17 -7.22
C GLY A 99 8.88 -13.94 -6.81
N TYR A 100 8.77 -12.83 -7.55
CA TYR A 100 9.47 -11.57 -7.25
C TYR A 100 8.60 -10.57 -6.47
N GLY A 101 7.47 -11.01 -5.92
CA GLY A 101 6.46 -10.13 -5.32
C GLY A 101 6.97 -9.25 -4.16
N VAL A 102 7.95 -9.71 -3.38
CA VAL A 102 8.46 -8.93 -2.24
C VAL A 102 9.35 -7.75 -2.66
N TRP A 103 9.92 -7.81 -3.87
CA TRP A 103 10.86 -6.82 -4.41
C TRP A 103 10.17 -5.72 -5.21
N PHE A 104 8.84 -5.75 -5.29
CA PHE A 104 8.07 -4.80 -6.05
C PHE A 104 6.95 -4.21 -5.18
N PRO A 105 6.88 -2.88 -4.99
CA PRO A 105 6.02 -2.28 -3.98
C PRO A 105 4.52 -2.49 -4.28
N TYR A 106 4.12 -2.50 -5.56
CA TYR A 106 2.72 -2.74 -5.94
C TYR A 106 2.24 -4.17 -5.68
N SER A 107 3.15 -5.14 -5.54
CA SER A 107 2.75 -6.52 -5.20
C SER A 107 2.67 -6.79 -3.70
N LEU A 108 3.13 -5.88 -2.84
CA LEU A 108 3.10 -6.07 -1.38
C LEU A 108 1.68 -6.29 -0.84
N LEU A 109 0.68 -5.59 -1.38
CA LEU A 109 -0.72 -5.80 -0.99
C LEU A 109 -1.19 -7.22 -1.35
N CYS A 110 -0.98 -7.65 -2.60
CA CYS A 110 -1.37 -8.99 -3.04
C CYS A 110 -0.62 -10.09 -2.28
N LEU A 111 0.66 -9.86 -2.00
CA LEU A 111 1.53 -10.75 -1.24
C LEU A 111 1.07 -10.89 0.21
N GLY A 112 0.79 -9.76 0.88
CA GLY A 112 0.30 -9.73 2.26
C GLY A 112 -1.07 -10.39 2.42
N MET A 113 -1.96 -10.17 1.46
CA MET A 113 -3.28 -10.81 1.43
C MET A 113 -3.24 -12.29 1.01
N ARG A 114 -2.07 -12.83 0.68
CA ARG A 114 -1.88 -14.21 0.17
C ARG A 114 -2.80 -14.55 -1.00
N ALA A 115 -3.03 -13.59 -1.90
CA ALA A 115 -4.05 -13.67 -2.95
C ALA A 115 -3.94 -14.91 -3.86
N ASN A 116 -2.72 -15.39 -4.12
CA ASN A 116 -2.47 -16.53 -5.00
C ASN A 116 -2.41 -17.89 -4.27
N HIS A 117 -2.32 -17.91 -2.95
CA HIS A 117 -2.27 -19.15 -2.16
C HIS A 117 -3.06 -18.97 -0.84
N PRO A 118 -4.40 -18.88 -0.90
CA PRO A 118 -5.22 -18.75 0.30
C PRO A 118 -5.05 -20.00 1.18
N GLY A 119 -4.55 -19.82 2.41
CA GLY A 119 -4.26 -20.92 3.35
C GLY A 119 -2.84 -21.52 3.26
N GLY A 120 -2.04 -21.11 2.27
CA GLY A 120 -0.62 -21.48 2.18
C GLY A 120 0.29 -20.57 3.00
N PRO A 121 1.57 -20.95 3.20
CA PRO A 121 2.58 -20.03 3.71
C PRO A 121 2.73 -18.86 2.74
N MET A 122 3.04 -17.69 3.29
CA MET A 122 3.37 -16.53 2.47
C MET A 122 4.62 -16.81 1.62
N GLN A 123 4.68 -16.31 0.38
CA GLN A 123 5.81 -16.60 -0.53
C GLN A 123 7.16 -16.12 0.02
N CYS A 124 7.16 -15.22 1.01
CA CYS A 124 8.33 -14.77 1.73
C CYS A 124 8.07 -14.86 3.24
N SER A 125 9.13 -14.81 4.05
CA SER A 125 8.99 -14.76 5.51
C SER A 125 8.32 -13.45 5.95
N ALA A 126 7.57 -13.51 7.06
CA ALA A 126 6.94 -12.32 7.63
C ALA A 126 7.97 -11.23 7.96
N GLU A 127 9.16 -11.63 8.41
CA GLU A 127 10.29 -10.73 8.67
C GLU A 127 10.75 -10.01 7.40
N GLN A 128 10.93 -10.74 6.30
CA GLN A 128 11.37 -10.15 5.03
C GLN A 128 10.31 -9.19 4.48
N PHE A 129 9.03 -9.52 4.64
CA PHE A 129 7.94 -8.61 4.26
C PHE A 129 7.92 -7.34 5.09
N ALA A 130 8.06 -7.46 6.42
CA ALA A 130 8.10 -6.31 7.31
C ALA A 130 9.31 -5.42 7.00
N LEU A 131 10.48 -6.01 6.80
CA LEU A 131 11.72 -5.32 6.45
C LEU A 131 11.57 -4.55 5.13
N ASN A 132 11.07 -5.22 4.07
CA ASN A 132 10.90 -4.59 2.77
C ASN A 132 9.80 -3.51 2.80
N SER A 133 8.69 -3.77 3.48
CA SER A 133 7.62 -2.77 3.64
C SER A 133 8.13 -1.53 4.37
N PHE A 134 8.88 -1.70 5.46
CA PHE A 134 9.50 -0.61 6.19
C PHE A 134 10.52 0.14 5.32
N PHE A 135 11.38 -0.60 4.61
CA PHE A 135 12.37 -0.03 3.70
C PHE A 135 11.72 0.85 2.61
N TYR A 136 10.69 0.35 1.93
CA TYR A 136 9.97 1.11 0.92
C TYR A 136 9.25 2.32 1.50
N LEU A 137 8.64 2.18 2.67
CA LEU A 137 7.94 3.27 3.33
C LEU A 137 8.94 4.39 3.67
N VAL A 138 10.08 4.06 4.30
CA VAL A 138 11.12 5.03 4.63
C VAL A 138 11.70 5.70 3.38
N ILE A 139 12.02 4.93 2.33
CA ILE A 139 12.63 5.51 1.12
C ILE A 139 11.70 6.48 0.41
N PHE A 140 10.40 6.18 0.30
CA PHE A 140 9.43 7.07 -0.35
C PHE A 140 9.12 8.30 0.50
N ILE A 141 9.04 8.17 1.83
CA ILE A 141 8.91 9.33 2.73
C ILE A 141 10.13 10.24 2.59
N MET A 142 11.33 9.68 2.74
CA MET A 142 12.58 10.45 2.69
C MET A 142 12.75 11.15 1.36
N PHE A 143 12.52 10.43 0.26
CA PHE A 143 12.59 11.00 -1.08
C PHE A 143 11.59 12.15 -1.26
N ALA A 144 10.32 11.94 -0.88
CA ALA A 144 9.29 12.96 -1.03
C ALA A 144 9.59 14.22 -0.20
N VAL A 145 10.06 14.07 1.05
CA VAL A 145 10.41 15.20 1.91
C VAL A 145 11.62 15.96 1.37
N VAL A 146 12.68 15.28 0.93
CA VAL A 146 13.86 15.92 0.35
C VAL A 146 13.50 16.65 -0.95
N TRP A 147 12.70 16.01 -1.81
CA TRP A 147 12.24 16.60 -3.07
C TRP A 147 11.43 17.88 -2.84
N LEU A 148 10.47 17.82 -1.92
CA LEU A 148 9.63 18.97 -1.57
C LEU A 148 10.45 20.11 -0.96
N LYS A 149 11.38 19.83 -0.03
CA LYS A 149 12.27 20.84 0.55
C LYS A 149 13.07 21.56 -0.53
N LYS A 150 13.66 20.84 -1.50
CA LYS A 150 14.42 21.45 -2.59
C LYS A 150 13.57 22.35 -3.47
N ARG A 151 12.31 21.99 -3.74
CA ARG A 151 11.43 22.81 -4.59
C ARG A 151 10.88 24.04 -3.89
N ASP A 152 10.62 23.97 -2.60
CA ASP A 152 10.12 25.12 -1.83
C ASP A 152 11.18 26.24 -1.79
N VAL A 153 12.47 25.89 -1.71
CA VAL A 153 13.58 26.87 -1.79
C VAL A 153 13.71 27.55 -3.15
N VAL A 154 13.22 26.95 -4.25
CA VAL A 154 13.34 27.51 -5.61
C VAL A 154 12.15 28.42 -5.96
N ALA A 155 11.05 28.34 -5.19
CA ALA A 155 9.83 29.12 -5.42
C ALA A 155 9.69 30.36 -4.51
N GLY A 156 10.65 30.59 -3.61
CA GLY A 156 10.79 31.82 -2.82
C GLY A 156 11.87 32.72 -3.38
#